data_AF-A0AA39S4J5-F1
#
_entry.id   AF-A0AA39S4J5-F1
#
_cell.length_a   1.000
_cell.length_b   1.000
_cell.length_c   1.000
_cell.angle_alpha   90.00
_cell.angle_beta   90.00
_cell.angle_gamma   90.00
#
_symmetry.space_group_name_H-M   'P 1'
#
loop_
_entity.id
_entity.type
_entity.pdbx_description
1 polymer ?
#
loop_
_entity_poly.entity_id
_entity_poly.type
_entity_poly.pdbx_seq_one_letter_code
_entity_poly.pdbx_strand_id
1 'polypeptide(L)'
;MLADPSFLFKIGTEIVIDSCCATFAEVQKRGEDFWAEFELYVADLLVGLVVNIALVGMLAPYVRIGQPSVSKGFLGRMQRAYGALPSSVFEAERPGCRFSVNQRLATYFYKGILYGSVGFGCGIIGQGIANLIMTAKRSIKKSEEDIPVPPLLKSAALWGVFLAISSNTRYQIVNGLERLVEASALAKQVPPVALAFTIGVRFANNVYGGMQFVDWARWSGNETFEKLASMSLIANITVYLRTRYNMNGILLVNVVSIWSGSSNLTSIPGALISDTYLGKFYTLLFGSIASLLADCVEPKGWQLSILYAGLALLAIGSGGIRPCNIAFGADQFDTRTPKGKTQLESFFNWWYFSFTVALVIALTVVVYIQTNVSWVIGFVIPTACLFLSTVIFLIGHHTYIIKKPQGSVFVDVAKVVTAACRKRKQKVNDGQDSAEKSFYDPPPSPLLESYSQNVKLPHTVKFRCLDKAALITDSIELDSQGKAKNNWRLCSIQQVEQLKMLLGMVPVWITGIVCFLAMDQQNTIGILQAIQMTKPYKISTSHQPGSA
;
A
#
# COMPACT_ATOMS: atom_id res chain seq x y z
N MET A 1 13.41 -31.99 28.33
CA MET A 1 13.08 -32.92 27.22
C MET A 1 12.01 -32.28 26.36
N LEU A 2 11.96 -32.57 25.05
CA LEU A 2 10.82 -32.15 24.22
C LEU A 2 9.55 -32.88 24.69
N ALA A 3 8.41 -32.18 24.71
CA ALA A 3 7.14 -32.73 25.20
C ALA A 3 6.24 -33.27 24.09
N ASP A 4 6.57 -33.00 22.82
CA ASP A 4 5.83 -33.45 21.65
C ASP A 4 6.55 -34.65 21.01
N PRO A 5 5.98 -35.88 21.05
CA PRO A 5 6.59 -37.06 20.43
C PRO A 5 6.60 -37.02 18.89
N SER A 6 5.76 -36.17 18.28
CA SER A 6 5.69 -35.96 16.83
C SER A 6 6.63 -34.87 16.32
N PHE A 7 7.40 -34.21 17.21
CA PHE A 7 8.24 -33.06 16.87
C PHE A 7 9.23 -33.32 15.72
N LEU A 8 9.92 -34.48 15.71
CA LEU A 8 10.85 -34.85 14.65
C LEU A 8 10.14 -35.07 13.31
N PHE A 9 8.92 -35.62 13.34
CA PHE A 9 8.07 -35.76 12.16
C PHE A 9 7.64 -34.39 11.63
N LYS A 10 7.16 -33.49 12.50
CA LYS A 10 6.77 -32.12 12.13
C LYS A 10 7.92 -31.34 11.50
N ILE A 11 9.13 -31.41 12.06
CA ILE A 11 10.33 -30.80 11.47
C ILE A 11 10.70 -31.44 10.13
N GLY A 12 10.75 -32.79 10.06
CA GLY A 12 11.08 -33.49 8.81
C GLY A 12 10.10 -33.18 7.69
N THR A 13 8.81 -33.17 7.99
CA THR A 13 7.73 -32.77 7.06
C THR A 13 7.90 -31.32 6.60
N GLU A 14 8.14 -30.38 7.52
CA GLU A 14 8.36 -28.96 7.17
C GLU A 14 9.53 -28.79 6.19
N ILE A 15 10.68 -29.41 6.52
CA ILE A 15 11.91 -29.32 5.72
C ILE A 15 11.70 -29.91 4.33
N VAL A 16 11.08 -31.09 4.22
CA VAL A 16 10.85 -31.76 2.93
C VAL A 16 9.89 -30.94 2.08
N ILE A 17 8.79 -30.44 2.65
CA ILE A 17 7.82 -29.60 1.94
C ILE A 17 8.48 -28.32 1.44
N ASP A 18 9.13 -27.57 2.32
CA ASP A 18 9.72 -26.27 1.98
C ASP A 18 10.85 -26.43 0.94
N SER A 19 11.73 -27.42 1.12
CA SER A 19 12.79 -27.74 0.15
C SER A 19 12.23 -28.08 -1.22
N CYS A 20 11.18 -28.90 -1.30
CA CYS A 20 10.53 -29.24 -2.56
C CYS A 20 9.83 -28.04 -3.21
N CYS A 21 9.09 -27.25 -2.44
CA CYS A 21 8.41 -26.05 -2.93
C CYS A 21 9.40 -24.98 -3.43
N ALA A 22 10.46 -24.71 -2.67
CA ALA A 22 11.51 -23.77 -3.05
C ALA A 22 12.27 -24.24 -4.30
N THR A 23 12.63 -25.53 -4.36
CA THR A 23 13.32 -26.10 -5.54
C THR A 23 12.45 -26.02 -6.78
N PHE A 24 11.16 -26.38 -6.69
CA PHE A 24 10.24 -26.28 -7.82
C PHE A 24 10.08 -24.83 -8.30
N ALA A 25 9.90 -23.88 -7.38
CA ALA A 25 9.77 -22.46 -7.69
C ALA A 25 11.03 -21.88 -8.34
N GLU A 26 12.23 -22.21 -7.83
CA GLU A 26 13.49 -21.70 -8.37
C GLU A 26 13.84 -22.33 -9.72
N VAL A 27 13.58 -23.63 -9.93
CA VAL A 27 13.70 -24.28 -11.26
C VAL A 27 12.74 -23.65 -12.26
N GLN A 28 11.47 -23.42 -11.89
CA GLN A 28 10.47 -22.79 -12.77
C GLN A 28 10.83 -21.33 -13.11
N LYS A 29 11.48 -20.61 -12.19
CA LYS A 29 11.81 -19.19 -12.31
C LYS A 29 13.12 -18.93 -13.05
N ARG A 30 14.16 -19.74 -12.82
CA ARG A 30 15.47 -19.60 -13.48
C ARG A 30 15.58 -20.35 -14.81
N GLY A 31 14.78 -21.41 -15.03
CA GLY A 31 14.75 -22.13 -16.30
C GLY A 31 16.13 -22.67 -16.68
N GLU A 32 16.63 -22.27 -17.86
CA GLU A 32 17.93 -22.72 -18.38
C GLU A 32 19.12 -22.22 -17.54
N ASP A 33 18.99 -21.07 -16.87
CA ASP A 33 20.05 -20.48 -16.04
C ASP A 33 20.20 -21.16 -14.67
N PHE A 34 19.28 -22.07 -14.29
CA PHE A 34 19.28 -22.72 -12.97
C PHE A 34 20.63 -23.38 -12.64
N TRP A 35 21.25 -24.07 -13.60
CA TRP A 35 22.54 -24.72 -13.40
C TRP A 35 23.72 -23.74 -13.36
N ALA A 36 23.63 -22.60 -14.05
CA ALA A 36 24.65 -21.55 -14.01
C ALA A 36 24.65 -20.80 -12.66
N GLU A 37 23.53 -20.81 -11.95
CA GLU A 37 23.33 -20.15 -10.66
C GLU A 37 23.10 -21.10 -9.47
N PHE A 38 23.38 -22.40 -9.64
CA PHE A 38 23.11 -23.44 -8.66
C PHE A 38 23.65 -23.14 -7.25
N GLU A 39 24.81 -22.48 -7.15
CA GLU A 39 25.44 -22.04 -5.89
C GLU A 39 24.55 -21.11 -5.07
N LEU A 40 23.79 -20.21 -5.73
CA LEU A 40 22.85 -19.30 -5.07
C LEU A 40 21.63 -20.07 -4.55
N TYR A 41 21.11 -21.01 -5.34
CA TYR A 41 20.02 -21.90 -4.93
C TYR A 41 20.42 -22.75 -3.69
N VAL A 42 21.63 -23.33 -3.66
CA VAL A 42 22.11 -24.11 -2.51
C VAL A 42 22.27 -23.22 -1.27
N ALA A 43 22.74 -21.98 -1.42
CA ALA A 43 22.83 -21.03 -0.31
C ALA A 43 21.45 -20.70 0.28
N ASP A 44 20.46 -20.37 -0.57
CA ASP A 44 19.09 -20.08 -0.14
C ASP A 44 18.43 -21.30 0.52
N LEU A 45 18.64 -22.51 -0.02
CA LEU A 45 18.12 -23.76 0.54
C LEU A 45 18.69 -24.06 1.94
N LEU A 46 19.99 -23.85 2.14
CA LEU A 46 20.65 -24.04 3.44
C LEU A 46 20.15 -23.03 4.49
N VAL A 47 19.91 -21.78 4.09
CA VAL A 47 19.32 -20.76 4.98
C VAL A 47 17.87 -21.12 5.33
N GLY A 48 17.07 -21.56 4.34
CA GLY A 48 15.71 -22.06 4.57
C GLY A 48 15.66 -23.22 5.56
N LEU A 49 16.55 -24.21 5.43
CA LEU A 49 16.69 -25.33 6.36
C LEU A 49 16.90 -24.87 7.82
N VAL A 50 17.84 -23.94 8.05
CA VAL A 50 18.13 -23.39 9.39
C VAL A 50 16.92 -22.63 9.94
N VAL A 51 16.25 -21.84 9.10
CA VAL A 51 15.03 -21.09 9.47
C VAL A 51 13.92 -22.05 9.88
N ASN A 52 13.62 -23.08 9.09
CA ASN A 52 12.56 -24.06 9.40
C ASN A 52 12.78 -24.77 10.73
N ILE A 53 14.02 -25.24 11.00
CA ILE A 53 14.39 -25.87 12.27
C ILE A 53 14.18 -24.88 13.44
N ALA A 54 14.61 -23.63 13.27
CA ALA A 54 14.46 -22.60 14.29
C ALA A 54 12.98 -22.24 14.56
N LEU A 55 12.18 -21.98 13.51
CA LEU A 55 10.77 -21.58 13.66
C LEU A 55 9.95 -22.70 14.31
N VAL A 56 10.02 -23.93 13.79
CA VAL A 56 9.27 -25.07 14.36
C VAL A 56 9.78 -25.41 15.76
N GLY A 57 11.10 -25.36 15.98
CA GLY A 57 11.71 -25.54 17.30
C GLY A 57 11.25 -24.52 18.35
N MET A 58 11.08 -23.25 17.97
CA MET A 58 10.67 -22.18 18.88
C MET A 58 9.24 -22.32 19.40
N LEU A 59 8.34 -23.03 18.72
CA LEU A 59 6.97 -23.29 19.18
C LEU A 59 6.77 -24.67 19.83
N ALA A 60 7.81 -25.50 19.88
CA ALA A 60 7.72 -26.83 20.47
C ALA A 60 7.58 -26.76 22.00
N PRO A 61 6.62 -27.50 22.60
CA PRO A 61 6.49 -27.58 24.04
C PRO A 61 7.65 -28.39 24.63
N TYR A 62 8.21 -27.92 25.74
CA TYR A 62 9.28 -28.62 26.48
C TYR A 62 8.82 -29.01 27.89
N VAL A 63 9.31 -30.15 28.37
CA VAL A 63 9.21 -30.58 29.78
C VAL A 63 10.43 -30.07 30.53
N ARG A 64 10.22 -29.21 31.53
CA ARG A 64 11.23 -28.88 32.53
C ARG A 64 11.22 -29.97 33.61
N ILE A 65 12.38 -30.55 33.87
CA ILE A 65 12.63 -31.47 34.98
C ILE A 65 13.70 -30.79 35.84
N GLY A 66 13.39 -30.50 37.10
CA GLY A 66 14.27 -29.78 38.05
C GLY A 66 13.68 -28.47 38.59
N GLN A 67 14.12 -28.09 39.80
CA GLN A 67 13.75 -26.79 40.41
C GLN A 67 14.47 -25.62 39.70
N PRO A 68 13.81 -24.46 39.51
CA PRO A 68 14.44 -23.31 38.87
C PRO A 68 15.47 -22.64 39.79
N SER A 69 16.68 -22.41 39.26
CA SER A 69 17.75 -21.69 39.98
C SER A 69 17.33 -20.26 40.31
N VAL A 70 17.49 -19.86 41.57
CA VAL A 70 16.93 -18.61 42.12
C VAL A 70 17.90 -17.44 41.95
N SER A 71 18.00 -16.91 40.73
CA SER A 71 18.67 -15.63 40.49
C SER A 71 17.84 -14.46 41.06
N LYS A 72 18.43 -13.70 42.00
CA LYS A 72 17.86 -12.45 42.55
C LYS A 72 18.35 -11.25 41.74
N GLY A 73 17.44 -10.51 41.11
CA GLY A 73 17.75 -9.30 40.35
C GLY A 73 16.63 -8.89 39.39
N PHE A 74 16.88 -7.85 38.58
CA PHE A 74 15.99 -7.45 37.48
C PHE A 74 15.92 -8.53 36.39
N LEU A 75 17.08 -9.02 35.93
CA LEU A 75 17.20 -10.12 34.98
C LEU A 75 16.53 -11.41 35.51
N GLY A 76 16.71 -11.75 36.80
CA GLY A 76 16.03 -12.89 37.43
C GLY A 76 14.51 -12.71 37.62
N ARG A 77 13.99 -11.48 37.52
CA ARG A 77 12.55 -11.18 37.42
C ARG A 77 12.05 -11.37 35.98
N MET A 78 12.77 -10.84 34.99
CA MET A 78 12.45 -11.04 33.57
C MET A 78 12.48 -12.52 33.18
N GLN A 79 13.52 -13.25 33.58
CA GLN A 79 13.68 -14.68 33.31
C GLN A 79 12.56 -15.53 33.94
N ARG A 80 12.02 -15.12 35.11
CA ARG A 80 10.80 -15.72 35.67
C ARG A 80 9.54 -15.37 34.89
N ALA A 81 9.39 -14.12 34.45
CA ALA A 81 8.25 -13.70 33.64
C ALA A 81 8.21 -14.45 32.29
N TYR A 82 9.33 -14.53 31.58
CA TYR A 82 9.48 -15.36 30.38
C TYR A 82 9.30 -16.85 30.67
N GLY A 83 9.81 -17.31 31.80
CA GLY A 83 9.68 -18.70 32.26
C GLY A 83 8.23 -19.12 32.57
N ALA A 84 7.30 -18.17 32.71
CA ALA A 84 5.87 -18.37 32.98
C ALA A 84 4.97 -18.19 31.75
N LEU A 85 5.54 -17.87 30.58
CA LEU A 85 4.80 -17.81 29.32
C LEU A 85 4.69 -19.22 28.67
N PRO A 86 3.56 -19.56 28.03
CA PRO A 86 3.45 -20.78 27.23
C PRO A 86 4.41 -20.79 26.03
N SER A 87 4.64 -22.00 25.50
CA SER A 87 5.44 -22.22 24.27
C SER A 87 4.74 -21.74 22.99
N SER A 88 3.40 -21.71 23.01
CA SER A 88 2.52 -21.28 21.92
C SER A 88 1.26 -20.62 22.48
N VAL A 89 0.65 -19.67 21.76
CA VAL A 89 -0.64 -19.05 22.15
C VAL A 89 -1.75 -20.07 22.33
N PHE A 90 -1.72 -21.16 21.57
CA PHE A 90 -2.69 -22.25 21.64
C PHE A 90 -2.20 -23.45 22.48
N GLU A 91 -1.26 -23.23 23.42
CA GLU A 91 -0.86 -24.29 24.34
C GLU A 91 -2.03 -24.68 25.27
N ALA A 92 -2.32 -25.98 25.32
CA ALA A 92 -3.35 -26.57 26.16
C ALA A 92 -2.97 -26.49 27.65
N GLU A 93 -3.98 -26.36 28.52
CA GLU A 93 -3.77 -26.38 29.97
C GLU A 93 -3.24 -27.76 30.40
N ARG A 94 -2.31 -27.76 31.36
CA ARG A 94 -1.79 -28.98 31.98
C ARG A 94 -2.22 -29.01 33.45
N PRO A 95 -2.32 -30.18 34.11
CA PRO A 95 -2.55 -30.24 35.56
C PRO A 95 -1.51 -29.37 36.29
N GLY A 96 -1.98 -28.36 37.03
CA GLY A 96 -1.13 -27.39 37.74
C GLY A 96 -0.64 -26.18 36.92
N CYS A 97 -0.98 -26.02 35.64
CA CYS A 97 -0.62 -24.87 34.81
C CYS A 97 -1.78 -24.38 33.93
N ARG A 98 -2.39 -23.26 34.33
CA ARG A 98 -3.35 -22.48 33.55
C ARG A 98 -2.70 -21.23 32.96
N PHE A 99 -3.11 -20.85 31.76
CA PHE A 99 -2.56 -19.68 31.05
C PHE A 99 -3.66 -18.64 30.77
N SER A 100 -3.54 -17.48 31.41
CA SER A 100 -4.43 -16.33 31.20
C SER A 100 -4.36 -15.78 29.78
N VAL A 101 -5.42 -15.08 29.36
CA VAL A 101 -5.47 -14.35 28.07
C VAL A 101 -4.29 -13.39 27.95
N ASN A 102 -3.92 -12.69 29.03
CA ASN A 102 -2.79 -11.76 29.05
C ASN A 102 -1.43 -12.46 28.84
N GLN A 103 -1.24 -13.66 29.41
CA GLN A 103 -0.04 -14.47 29.16
C GLN A 103 0.00 -15.00 27.72
N ARG A 104 -1.14 -15.39 27.15
CA ARG A 104 -1.22 -15.78 25.73
C ARG A 104 -0.89 -14.60 24.82
N LEU A 105 -1.48 -13.42 25.06
CA LEU A 105 -1.17 -12.20 24.30
C LEU A 105 0.32 -11.81 24.42
N ALA A 106 0.90 -11.84 25.63
CA ALA A 106 2.33 -11.60 25.83
C ALA A 106 3.21 -12.64 25.10
N THR A 107 2.76 -13.89 25.01
CA THR A 107 3.44 -14.95 24.24
C THR A 107 3.44 -14.65 22.75
N TYR A 108 2.33 -14.16 22.19
CA TYR A 108 2.24 -13.79 20.77
C TYR A 108 3.34 -12.79 20.37
N PHE A 109 3.47 -11.70 21.14
CA PHE A 109 4.47 -10.66 20.88
C PHE A 109 5.89 -11.14 21.16
N TYR A 110 6.11 -11.88 22.25
CA TYR A 110 7.43 -12.45 22.57
C TYR A 110 7.94 -13.42 21.49
N LYS A 111 7.05 -14.28 20.97
CA LYS A 111 7.37 -15.17 19.84
C LYS A 111 7.58 -14.39 18.55
N GLY A 112 6.85 -13.30 18.31
CA GLY A 112 7.11 -12.38 17.19
C GLY A 112 8.52 -11.79 17.22
N ILE A 113 8.98 -11.31 18.39
CA ILE A 113 10.34 -10.78 18.56
C ILE A 113 11.40 -11.88 18.29
N LEU A 114 11.18 -13.09 18.79
CA LEU A 114 12.07 -14.23 18.54
C LEU A 114 12.13 -14.62 17.06
N TYR A 115 10.97 -14.76 16.41
CA TYR A 115 10.85 -15.04 14.98
C TYR A 115 11.54 -13.96 14.13
N GLY A 116 11.36 -12.69 14.48
CA GLY A 116 12.01 -11.59 13.78
C GLY A 116 13.52 -11.52 14.00
N SER A 117 13.99 -11.88 15.20
CA SER A 117 15.43 -11.98 15.50
C SER A 117 16.10 -13.09 14.67
N VAL A 118 15.44 -14.25 14.54
CA VAL A 118 15.89 -15.35 13.67
C VAL A 118 15.86 -14.92 12.20
N GLY A 119 14.77 -14.29 11.74
CA GLY A 119 14.67 -13.81 10.36
C GLY A 119 15.71 -12.75 10.00
N PHE A 120 16.03 -11.85 10.93
CA PHE A 120 17.09 -10.86 10.77
C PHE A 120 18.48 -11.51 10.70
N GLY A 121 18.80 -12.42 11.62
CA GLY A 121 20.08 -13.14 11.62
C GLY A 121 20.29 -13.99 10.37
N CYS A 122 19.28 -14.78 9.98
CA CYS A 122 19.33 -15.58 8.76
C CYS A 122 19.36 -14.72 7.49
N GLY A 123 18.65 -13.59 7.48
CA GLY A 123 18.68 -12.62 6.38
C GLY A 123 20.05 -11.95 6.20
N ILE A 124 20.77 -11.66 7.30
CA ILE A 124 22.18 -11.19 7.24
C ILE A 124 23.07 -12.25 6.60
N ILE A 125 22.93 -13.52 7.00
CA ILE A 125 23.76 -14.62 6.52
C ILE A 125 23.48 -14.92 5.05
N GLY A 126 22.21 -15.13 4.67
CA GLY A 126 21.81 -15.45 3.30
C GLY A 126 22.15 -14.33 2.31
N GLN A 127 21.77 -13.08 2.64
CA GLN A 127 22.13 -11.93 1.80
C GLN A 127 23.65 -11.70 1.78
N GLY A 128 24.37 -12.00 2.86
CA GLY A 128 25.84 -11.99 2.89
C GLY A 128 26.47 -12.96 1.91
N ILE A 129 26.01 -14.22 1.91
CA ILE A 129 26.48 -15.26 0.99
C ILE A 129 26.15 -14.89 -0.46
N ALA A 130 24.91 -14.48 -0.74
CA ALA A 130 24.50 -14.02 -2.06
C ALA A 130 25.34 -12.82 -2.56
N ASN A 131 25.61 -11.84 -1.70
CA ASN A 131 26.42 -10.67 -2.03
C ASN A 131 27.89 -11.04 -2.29
N LEU A 132 28.45 -12.01 -1.55
CA LEU A 132 29.79 -12.55 -1.78
C LEU A 132 29.87 -13.28 -3.14
N ILE A 133 28.91 -14.16 -3.44
CA ILE A 133 28.86 -14.90 -4.72
C ILE A 133 28.72 -13.94 -5.90
N MET A 134 27.82 -12.94 -5.82
CA MET A 134 27.68 -11.91 -6.87
C MET A 134 28.97 -11.11 -7.07
N THR A 135 29.66 -10.74 -5.99
CA THR A 135 30.93 -9.99 -6.07
C THR A 135 32.06 -10.84 -6.66
N ALA A 136 32.13 -12.12 -6.29
CA ALA A 136 33.10 -13.07 -6.85
C ALA A 136 32.87 -13.33 -8.35
N LYS A 137 31.61 -13.58 -8.77
CA LYS A 137 31.28 -13.77 -10.20
C LYS A 137 31.59 -12.52 -11.04
N ARG A 138 31.34 -11.32 -10.52
CA ARG A 138 31.77 -10.04 -11.15
C ARG A 138 33.27 -9.91 -11.34
N SER A 139 34.07 -10.39 -10.39
CA SER A 139 35.52 -10.38 -10.50
C SER A 139 36.06 -11.31 -11.60
N ILE A 140 35.25 -12.27 -12.07
CA ILE A 140 35.64 -13.28 -13.05
C ILE A 140 35.09 -12.94 -14.45
N LYS A 141 33.88 -12.36 -14.53
CA LYS A 141 33.21 -12.07 -15.81
C LYS A 141 32.66 -10.63 -15.81
N LYS A 142 33.43 -9.68 -16.35
CA LYS A 142 32.93 -8.33 -16.66
C LYS A 142 31.96 -8.40 -17.85
N SER A 143 30.67 -8.34 -17.56
CA SER A 143 29.59 -8.23 -18.55
C SER A 143 28.85 -6.91 -18.33
N GLU A 144 28.57 -6.16 -19.40
CA GLU A 144 27.95 -4.83 -19.33
C GLU A 144 26.43 -4.88 -19.08
N GLU A 145 25.99 -5.34 -17.90
CA GLU A 145 24.62 -5.08 -17.40
C GLU A 145 24.52 -5.36 -15.88
N ASP A 146 25.12 -4.48 -15.07
CA ASP A 146 25.28 -4.71 -13.63
C ASP A 146 24.06 -4.29 -12.79
N ILE A 147 23.18 -5.25 -12.48
CA ILE A 147 22.09 -5.10 -11.49
C ILE A 147 22.69 -4.82 -10.10
N PRO A 148 22.29 -3.76 -9.38
CA PRO A 148 22.89 -3.41 -8.09
C PRO A 148 22.67 -4.49 -7.02
N VAL A 149 23.73 -4.81 -6.26
CA VAL A 149 23.68 -5.83 -5.18
C VAL A 149 22.77 -5.36 -4.05
N PRO A 150 21.85 -6.21 -3.52
CA PRO A 150 20.90 -5.77 -2.50
C PRO A 150 21.58 -5.35 -1.18
N PRO A 151 21.13 -4.26 -0.55
CA PRO A 151 21.69 -3.77 0.71
C PRO A 151 21.41 -4.72 1.88
N LEU A 152 22.44 -5.45 2.31
CA LEU A 152 22.41 -6.55 3.29
C LEU A 152 21.52 -6.30 4.52
N LEU A 153 21.76 -5.19 5.25
CA LEU A 153 21.04 -4.90 6.48
C LEU A 153 19.55 -4.58 6.24
N LYS A 154 19.20 -4.03 5.07
CA LYS A 154 17.81 -3.71 4.70
C LYS A 154 17.04 -4.96 4.30
N SER A 155 17.63 -5.85 3.49
CA SER A 155 17.04 -7.16 3.17
C SER A 155 16.79 -7.97 4.44
N ALA A 156 17.77 -8.01 5.36
CA ALA A 156 17.65 -8.69 6.64
C ALA A 156 16.55 -8.10 7.54
N ALA A 157 16.43 -6.77 7.63
CA ALA A 157 15.38 -6.11 8.39
C ALA A 157 13.98 -6.43 7.85
N LEU A 158 13.81 -6.41 6.52
CA LEU A 158 12.56 -6.76 5.85
C LEU A 158 12.16 -8.22 6.16
N TRP A 159 13.11 -9.15 6.07
CA TRP A 159 12.94 -10.56 6.45
C TRP A 159 12.56 -10.74 7.92
N GLY A 160 13.24 -10.02 8.83
CA GLY A 160 12.92 -10.04 10.25
C GLY A 160 11.49 -9.58 10.55
N VAL A 161 11.03 -8.47 9.98
CA VAL A 161 9.65 -7.99 10.18
C VAL A 161 8.63 -8.97 9.57
N PHE A 162 8.89 -9.51 8.38
CA PHE A 162 8.03 -10.50 7.75
C PHE A 162 7.86 -11.77 8.61
N LEU A 163 8.97 -12.31 9.16
CA LEU A 163 8.92 -13.46 10.05
C LEU A 163 8.24 -13.15 11.40
N ALA A 164 8.47 -11.95 11.96
CA ALA A 164 7.87 -11.52 13.23
C ALA A 164 6.34 -11.41 13.18
N ILE A 165 5.78 -11.10 12.00
CA ILE A 165 4.34 -10.88 11.79
C ILE A 165 3.70 -12.07 11.06
N SER A 166 4.02 -12.29 9.78
CA SER A 166 3.41 -13.35 8.97
C SER A 166 3.72 -14.73 9.53
N SER A 167 5.00 -15.10 9.59
CA SER A 167 5.40 -16.45 10.01
C SER A 167 4.94 -16.72 11.45
N ASN A 168 5.16 -15.78 12.38
CA ASN A 168 4.69 -15.91 13.76
C ASN A 168 3.17 -16.20 13.85
N THR A 169 2.35 -15.48 13.07
CA THR A 169 0.90 -15.72 13.04
C THR A 169 0.55 -17.07 12.44
N ARG A 170 1.12 -17.40 11.26
CA ARG A 170 0.84 -18.64 10.55
C ARG A 170 1.25 -19.87 11.34
N TYR A 171 2.48 -19.93 11.85
CA TYR A 171 2.97 -21.08 12.62
C TYR A 171 2.22 -21.28 13.94
N GLN A 172 1.71 -20.21 14.57
CA GLN A 172 0.82 -20.34 15.73
C GLN A 172 -0.55 -20.92 15.34
N ILE A 173 -1.15 -20.48 14.24
CA ILE A 173 -2.41 -21.05 13.71
C ILE A 173 -2.21 -22.53 13.35
N VAL A 174 -1.13 -22.88 12.64
CA VAL A 174 -0.78 -24.27 12.29
C VAL A 174 -0.69 -25.14 13.55
N ASN A 175 0.09 -24.73 14.56
CA ASN A 175 0.23 -25.46 15.83
C ASN A 175 -1.10 -25.54 16.60
N GLY A 176 -1.96 -24.52 16.52
CA GLY A 176 -3.32 -24.56 17.06
C GLY A 176 -4.22 -25.59 16.35
N LEU A 177 -4.18 -25.64 15.03
CA LEU A 177 -4.95 -26.58 14.21
C LEU A 177 -4.46 -28.03 14.38
N GLU A 178 -3.13 -28.25 14.38
CA GLU A 178 -2.51 -29.54 14.70
C GLU A 178 -3.02 -30.06 16.04
N ARG A 179 -2.98 -29.24 17.09
CA ARG A 179 -3.48 -29.60 18.43
C ARG A 179 -4.97 -29.89 18.48
N LEU A 180 -5.80 -29.15 17.74
CA LEU A 180 -7.24 -29.40 17.67
C LEU A 180 -7.53 -30.79 17.04
N VAL A 181 -6.78 -31.16 16.01
CA VAL A 181 -6.91 -32.48 15.38
C VAL A 181 -6.32 -33.59 16.26
N GLU A 182 -5.11 -33.42 16.82
CA GLU A 182 -4.48 -34.35 17.77
C GLU A 182 -5.36 -34.63 19.01
N ALA A 183 -6.09 -33.62 19.50
CA ALA A 183 -6.99 -33.78 20.65
C ALA A 183 -8.29 -34.54 20.32
N SER A 184 -8.67 -34.61 19.04
CA SER A 184 -9.95 -35.17 18.59
C SER A 184 -10.08 -36.67 18.87
N ALA A 185 -11.31 -37.15 19.03
CA ALA A 185 -11.59 -38.59 19.18
C ALA A 185 -11.15 -39.39 17.95
N LEU A 186 -11.29 -38.81 16.75
CA LEU A 186 -10.90 -39.44 15.49
C LEU A 186 -9.38 -39.68 15.40
N ALA A 187 -8.56 -38.70 15.77
CA ALA A 187 -7.10 -38.87 15.78
C ALA A 187 -6.61 -39.90 16.80
N LYS A 188 -7.29 -40.04 17.93
CA LYS A 188 -6.99 -41.06 18.94
C LYS A 188 -7.36 -42.48 18.49
N GLN A 189 -8.35 -42.62 17.63
CA GLN A 189 -8.74 -43.91 17.03
C GLN A 189 -7.91 -44.24 15.78
N VAL A 190 -7.54 -43.23 14.98
CA VAL A 190 -6.80 -43.41 13.72
C VAL A 190 -5.63 -42.41 13.64
N PRO A 191 -4.47 -42.72 14.27
CA PRO A 191 -3.31 -41.82 14.29
C PRO A 191 -2.81 -41.33 12.92
N PRO A 192 -2.85 -42.12 11.83
CA PRO A 192 -2.48 -41.64 10.49
C PRO A 192 -3.27 -40.41 10.00
N VAL A 193 -4.51 -40.21 10.46
CA VAL A 193 -5.34 -39.05 10.06
C VAL A 193 -4.74 -37.73 10.58
N ALA A 194 -4.21 -37.72 11.80
CA ALA A 194 -3.54 -36.54 12.35
C ALA A 194 -2.21 -36.24 11.63
N LEU A 195 -1.46 -37.27 11.22
CA LEU A 195 -0.24 -37.12 10.45
C LEU A 195 -0.52 -36.59 9.03
N ALA A 196 -1.56 -37.12 8.36
CA ALA A 196 -2.00 -36.63 7.06
C ALA A 196 -2.48 -35.16 7.12
N PHE A 197 -3.24 -34.79 8.16
CA PHE A 197 -3.62 -33.40 8.41
C PHE A 197 -2.41 -32.50 8.64
N THR A 198 -1.43 -32.95 9.43
CA THR A 198 -0.17 -32.25 9.69
C THR A 198 0.60 -31.97 8.39
N ILE A 199 0.70 -32.94 7.48
CA ILE A 199 1.30 -32.75 6.15
C ILE A 199 0.51 -31.71 5.35
N GLY A 200 -0.82 -31.84 5.27
CA GLY A 200 -1.67 -30.93 4.48
C GLY A 200 -1.64 -29.48 4.97
N VAL A 201 -1.70 -29.24 6.27
CA VAL A 201 -1.70 -27.88 6.84
C VAL A 201 -0.32 -27.22 6.72
N ARG A 202 0.78 -28.00 6.79
CA ARG A 202 2.15 -27.49 6.55
C ARG A 202 2.42 -27.22 5.08
N PHE A 203 1.91 -28.06 4.18
CA PHE A 203 1.93 -27.80 2.74
C PHE A 203 1.21 -26.49 2.39
N ALA A 204 0.00 -26.30 2.89
CA ALA A 204 -0.74 -25.04 2.73
C ALA A 204 0.00 -23.84 3.33
N ASN A 205 0.62 -24.01 4.51
CA ASN A 205 1.42 -22.97 5.16
C ASN A 205 2.62 -22.50 4.31
N ASN A 206 3.36 -23.43 3.69
CA ASN A 206 4.57 -23.09 2.95
C ASN A 206 4.25 -22.52 1.57
N VAL A 207 3.25 -23.06 0.86
CA VAL A 207 2.74 -22.47 -0.39
C VAL A 207 2.22 -21.05 -0.14
N TYR A 208 1.38 -20.85 0.88
CA TYR A 208 0.84 -19.53 1.21
C TYR A 208 1.94 -18.56 1.69
N GLY A 209 2.90 -19.04 2.49
CA GLY A 209 4.03 -18.24 2.97
C GLY A 209 4.95 -17.74 1.86
N GLY A 210 5.28 -18.60 0.89
CA GLY A 210 6.11 -18.25 -0.27
C GLY A 210 5.43 -17.21 -1.17
N MET A 211 4.15 -17.38 -1.46
CA MET A 211 3.36 -16.38 -2.20
C MET A 211 3.27 -15.06 -1.42
N GLN A 212 2.95 -15.13 -0.13
CA GLN A 212 2.79 -13.96 0.73
C GLN A 212 4.07 -13.13 0.87
N PHE A 213 5.28 -13.72 0.80
CA PHE A 213 6.52 -12.92 0.83
C PHE A 213 6.68 -12.05 -0.42
N VAL A 214 6.45 -12.62 -1.61
CA VAL A 214 6.55 -11.89 -2.89
C VAL A 214 5.50 -10.78 -2.96
N ASP A 215 4.29 -11.05 -2.48
CA ASP A 215 3.24 -10.04 -2.41
C ASP A 215 3.54 -9.01 -1.32
N TRP A 216 4.00 -9.39 -0.13
CA TRP A 216 4.34 -8.43 0.95
C TRP A 216 5.47 -7.47 0.56
N ALA A 217 6.48 -7.96 -0.17
CA ALA A 217 7.53 -7.11 -0.74
C ALA A 217 6.93 -6.06 -1.70
N ARG A 218 5.94 -6.41 -2.52
CA ARG A 218 5.21 -5.47 -3.40
C ARG A 218 4.27 -4.53 -2.63
N TRP A 219 3.53 -5.05 -1.64
CA TRP A 219 2.56 -4.32 -0.82
C TRP A 219 3.21 -3.25 0.07
N SER A 220 4.50 -3.41 0.36
CA SER A 220 5.27 -2.50 1.21
C SER A 220 5.45 -1.08 0.60
N GLY A 221 5.14 -0.90 -0.69
CA GLY A 221 5.24 0.37 -1.41
C GLY A 221 4.08 1.36 -1.17
N ASN A 222 4.30 2.30 -0.23
CA ASN A 222 3.63 3.59 -0.01
C ASN A 222 2.08 3.67 0.16
N GLU A 223 1.26 3.08 -0.71
CA GLU A 223 -0.20 3.40 -0.77
C GLU A 223 -1.01 2.85 0.41
N THR A 224 -0.87 1.56 0.73
CA THR A 224 -1.79 0.86 1.65
C THR A 224 -1.84 1.51 3.04
N PHE A 225 -0.69 1.99 3.52
CA PHE A 225 -0.60 2.68 4.80
C PHE A 225 -1.03 4.17 4.74
N GLU A 226 -0.91 4.86 3.58
CA GLU A 226 -1.52 6.20 3.39
C GLU A 226 -3.04 6.10 3.41
N LYS A 227 -3.61 5.10 2.71
CA LYS A 227 -5.06 4.90 2.65
C LYS A 227 -5.63 4.48 4.00
N LEU A 228 -4.92 3.63 4.73
CA LEU A 228 -5.26 3.34 6.12
C LEU A 228 -5.30 4.64 6.94
N ALA A 229 -4.25 5.47 6.82
CA ALA A 229 -4.14 6.70 7.58
C ALA A 229 -5.23 7.73 7.25
N SER A 230 -5.45 8.03 5.97
CA SER A 230 -6.40 9.05 5.53
C SER A 230 -7.86 8.62 5.73
N MET A 231 -8.21 7.35 5.52
CA MET A 231 -9.59 6.87 5.75
C MET A 231 -9.93 6.77 7.24
N SER A 232 -8.97 6.40 8.10
CA SER A 232 -9.16 6.45 9.56
C SER A 232 -9.33 7.86 10.12
N LEU A 233 -8.75 8.88 9.48
CA LEU A 233 -9.01 10.27 9.84
C LEU A 233 -10.40 10.72 9.37
N ILE A 234 -10.73 10.52 8.09
CA ILE A 234 -12.01 10.93 7.48
C ILE A 234 -13.21 10.35 8.24
N ALA A 235 -13.13 9.07 8.63
CA ALA A 235 -14.23 8.37 9.29
C ALA A 235 -14.61 8.92 10.67
N ASN A 236 -13.70 9.64 11.34
CA ASN A 236 -13.85 9.98 12.76
C ASN A 236 -13.60 11.45 13.10
N ILE A 237 -13.12 12.25 12.15
CA ILE A 237 -12.91 13.70 12.34
C ILE A 237 -14.20 14.43 12.75
N THR A 238 -15.36 14.01 12.23
CA THR A 238 -16.70 14.49 12.62
C THR A 238 -16.96 14.29 14.12
N VAL A 239 -16.51 13.18 14.70
CA VAL A 239 -16.66 12.87 16.14
C VAL A 239 -15.60 13.61 16.96
N TYR A 240 -14.36 13.68 16.48
CA TYR A 240 -13.26 14.40 17.13
C TYR A 240 -13.58 15.89 17.33
N LEU A 241 -13.97 16.58 16.25
CA LEU A 241 -14.32 18.00 16.30
C LEU A 241 -15.57 18.27 17.16
N ARG A 242 -16.51 17.32 17.23
CA ARG A 242 -17.69 17.41 18.11
C ARG A 242 -17.34 17.18 19.59
N THR A 243 -16.45 16.24 19.91
CA THR A 243 -16.16 15.81 21.28
C THR A 243 -15.01 16.56 21.95
N ARG A 244 -14.00 17.01 21.19
CA ARG A 244 -12.80 17.70 21.71
C ARG A 244 -12.84 19.21 21.46
N TYR A 245 -13.31 19.64 20.29
CA TYR A 245 -13.47 21.07 19.96
C TYR A 245 -14.86 21.63 20.26
N ASN A 246 -15.79 20.79 20.76
CA ASN A 246 -17.15 21.17 21.12
C ASN A 246 -17.93 21.87 19.98
N MET A 247 -17.54 21.60 18.72
CA MET A 247 -18.19 22.18 17.53
C MET A 247 -19.56 21.54 17.32
N ASN A 248 -20.58 22.36 17.08
CA ASN A 248 -21.96 21.93 17.00
C ASN A 248 -22.62 22.25 15.65
N GLY A 249 -23.49 21.33 15.21
CA GLY A 249 -24.38 21.52 14.06
C GLY A 249 -23.66 21.89 12.75
N ILE A 250 -24.13 22.97 12.12
CA ILE A 250 -23.75 23.38 10.76
C ILE A 250 -22.26 23.74 10.65
N LEU A 251 -21.65 24.33 11.68
CA LEU A 251 -20.24 24.72 11.64
C LEU A 251 -19.30 23.51 11.55
N LEU A 252 -19.64 22.43 12.26
CA LEU A 252 -18.91 21.15 12.17
C LEU A 252 -18.98 20.56 10.74
N VAL A 253 -20.20 20.49 10.18
CA VAL A 253 -20.44 19.93 8.84
C VAL A 253 -19.70 20.75 7.79
N ASN A 254 -19.80 22.08 7.85
CA ASN A 254 -19.11 22.96 6.92
C ASN A 254 -17.58 22.79 6.98
N VAL A 255 -16.97 22.71 8.17
CA VAL A 255 -15.52 22.50 8.30
C VAL A 255 -15.08 21.17 7.68
N VAL A 256 -15.80 20.08 7.95
CA VAL A 256 -15.47 18.75 7.40
C VAL A 256 -15.66 18.69 5.88
N SER A 257 -16.79 19.19 5.35
CA SER A 257 -17.04 19.17 3.89
C SER A 257 -16.15 20.16 3.12
N ILE A 258 -15.78 21.31 3.70
CA ILE A 258 -14.77 22.22 3.11
C ILE A 258 -13.40 21.53 3.04
N TRP A 259 -12.98 20.82 4.10
CA TRP A 259 -11.74 20.05 4.10
C TRP A 259 -11.76 18.88 3.09
N SER A 260 -12.85 18.11 3.04
CA SER A 260 -13.08 17.03 2.07
C SER A 260 -13.00 17.57 0.63
N GLY A 261 -13.75 18.62 0.31
CA GLY A 261 -13.72 19.27 -1.00
C GLY A 261 -12.35 19.84 -1.36
N SER A 262 -11.68 20.51 -0.42
CA SER A 262 -10.35 21.09 -0.64
C SER A 262 -9.29 20.02 -0.91
N SER A 263 -9.33 18.88 -0.21
CA SER A 263 -8.39 17.76 -0.41
C SER A 263 -8.53 17.15 -1.81
N ASN A 264 -9.78 16.97 -2.27
CA ASN A 264 -10.04 16.48 -3.62
C ASN A 264 -9.66 17.51 -4.70
N LEU A 265 -9.92 18.81 -4.49
CA LEU A 265 -9.48 19.87 -5.40
C LEU A 265 -7.95 20.02 -5.48
N THR A 266 -7.25 19.89 -4.35
CA THR A 266 -5.78 19.98 -4.26
C THR A 266 -5.09 18.83 -5.00
N SER A 267 -5.80 17.75 -5.32
CA SER A 267 -5.30 16.67 -6.17
C SER A 267 -5.00 17.13 -7.61
N ILE A 268 -5.70 18.15 -8.11
CA ILE A 268 -5.53 18.68 -9.47
C ILE A 268 -4.17 19.41 -9.64
N PRO A 269 -3.81 20.42 -8.81
CA PRO A 269 -2.48 21.02 -8.87
C PRO A 269 -1.38 20.04 -8.45
N GLY A 270 -1.66 19.07 -7.55
CA GLY A 270 -0.72 17.99 -7.23
C GLY A 270 -0.31 17.18 -8.47
N ALA A 271 -1.29 16.73 -9.26
CA ALA A 271 -1.05 16.04 -10.53
C ALA A 271 -0.40 16.97 -11.59
N LEU A 272 -0.80 18.25 -11.66
CA LEU A 272 -0.16 19.21 -12.56
C LEU A 272 1.34 19.33 -12.25
N ILE A 273 1.70 19.51 -10.98
CA ILE A 273 3.10 19.71 -10.54
C ILE A 273 3.94 18.46 -10.78
N SER A 274 3.39 17.25 -10.55
CA SER A 274 4.11 16.00 -10.81
C SER A 274 4.36 15.77 -12.31
N ASP A 275 3.37 16.05 -13.17
CA ASP A 275 3.49 15.83 -14.62
C ASP A 275 4.26 16.94 -15.37
N THR A 276 4.43 18.13 -14.77
CA THR A 276 5.10 19.28 -15.42
C THR A 276 6.47 19.65 -14.87
N TYR A 277 6.72 19.53 -13.55
CA TYR A 277 7.95 20.06 -12.92
C TYR A 277 8.70 19.05 -12.04
N LEU A 278 8.03 18.45 -11.06
CA LEU A 278 8.71 17.66 -10.02
C LEU A 278 8.88 16.18 -10.37
N GLY A 279 8.04 15.62 -11.23
CA GLY A 279 7.94 14.18 -11.41
C GLY A 279 7.14 13.50 -10.28
N LYS A 280 6.57 12.33 -10.60
CA LYS A 280 5.72 11.54 -9.68
C LYS A 280 6.43 11.19 -8.37
N PHE A 281 7.71 10.81 -8.42
CA PHE A 281 8.50 10.41 -7.25
C PHE A 281 8.69 11.56 -6.23
N TYR A 282 9.15 12.74 -6.66
CA TYR A 282 9.36 13.86 -5.74
C TYR A 282 8.05 14.45 -5.22
N THR A 283 6.98 14.44 -6.03
CA THR A 283 5.64 14.87 -5.57
C THR A 283 5.09 13.93 -4.49
N LEU A 284 5.29 12.61 -4.63
CA LEU A 284 4.99 11.63 -3.58
C LEU A 284 5.80 11.89 -2.31
N LEU A 285 7.11 12.15 -2.43
CA LEU A 285 8.00 12.44 -1.29
C LEU A 285 7.57 13.69 -0.51
N PHE A 286 7.39 14.82 -1.19
CA PHE A 286 6.97 16.06 -0.54
C PHE A 286 5.55 15.97 0.03
N GLY A 287 4.64 15.26 -0.65
CA GLY A 287 3.30 14.99 -0.15
C GLY A 287 3.29 14.17 1.14
N SER A 288 4.09 13.10 1.20
CA SER A 288 4.27 12.31 2.42
C SER A 288 4.85 13.13 3.57
N ILE A 289 5.90 13.93 3.32
CA ILE A 289 6.51 14.80 4.35
C ILE A 289 5.51 15.83 4.88
N ALA A 290 4.71 16.45 4.00
CA ALA A 290 3.66 17.38 4.42
C ALA A 290 2.63 16.72 5.33
N SER A 291 2.12 15.54 4.97
CA SER A 291 1.17 14.78 5.79
C SER A 291 1.75 14.32 7.14
N LEU A 292 3.07 14.12 7.23
CA LEU A 292 3.74 13.66 8.47
C LEU A 292 3.99 14.77 9.50
N LEU A 293 3.92 16.05 9.09
CA LEU A 293 4.18 17.20 9.97
C LEU A 293 2.92 17.68 10.75
N ALA A 294 1.85 16.89 10.81
CA ALA A 294 0.52 17.31 11.30
C ALA A 294 0.06 16.60 12.59
N ASP A 295 0.54 17.05 13.76
CA ASP A 295 0.05 16.76 15.15
C ASP A 295 0.67 17.81 16.11
N CYS A 296 0.14 18.26 17.27
CA CYS A 296 -1.19 18.16 17.90
C CYS A 296 -1.31 19.21 19.07
N VAL A 297 -2.27 18.99 20.00
CA VAL A 297 -2.41 19.57 21.38
C VAL A 297 -3.12 20.95 21.55
N GLU A 298 -3.70 21.19 22.74
CA GLU A 298 -5.06 21.69 23.06
C GLU A 298 -5.19 23.04 23.89
N PRO A 299 -6.37 23.74 23.91
CA PRO A 299 -6.69 25.06 24.57
C PRO A 299 -6.02 26.45 24.28
N LYS A 300 -6.14 27.09 23.09
CA LYS A 300 -6.19 28.58 22.83
C LYS A 300 -6.31 28.92 21.32
N GLY A 301 -6.67 30.18 20.97
CA GLY A 301 -6.99 30.59 19.59
C GLY A 301 -5.90 30.33 18.51
N TRP A 302 -4.63 30.32 18.87
CA TRP A 302 -3.52 29.95 17.97
C TRP A 302 -3.54 28.49 17.52
N GLN A 303 -4.26 27.62 18.24
CA GLN A 303 -4.36 26.20 17.94
C GLN A 303 -5.46 25.89 16.94
N LEU A 304 -6.47 26.76 16.81
CA LEU A 304 -7.40 26.68 15.69
C LEU A 304 -6.62 26.90 14.37
N SER A 305 -5.62 27.79 14.39
CA SER A 305 -4.68 27.98 13.28
C SER A 305 -3.80 26.74 13.05
N ILE A 306 -3.32 26.06 14.10
CA ILE A 306 -2.57 24.80 13.96
C ILE A 306 -3.45 23.67 13.41
N LEU A 307 -4.68 23.54 13.88
CA LEU A 307 -5.65 22.57 13.35
C LEU A 307 -5.88 22.82 11.85
N TYR A 308 -6.16 24.06 11.45
CA TYR A 308 -6.33 24.39 10.03
C TYR A 308 -5.04 24.21 9.21
N ALA A 309 -3.87 24.49 9.77
CA ALA A 309 -2.58 24.22 9.11
C ALA A 309 -2.35 22.72 8.91
N GLY A 310 -2.61 21.88 9.92
CA GLY A 310 -2.51 20.42 9.81
C GLY A 310 -3.50 19.84 8.80
N LEU A 311 -4.75 20.30 8.81
CA LEU A 311 -5.77 19.91 7.83
C LEU A 311 -5.41 20.34 6.40
N ALA A 312 -4.80 21.52 6.23
CA ALA A 312 -4.29 21.97 4.94
C ALA A 312 -3.08 21.14 4.45
N LEU A 313 -2.14 20.79 5.34
CA LEU A 313 -1.00 19.93 5.01
C LEU A 313 -1.46 18.52 4.61
N LEU A 314 -2.44 17.94 5.31
CA LEU A 314 -3.05 16.65 4.96
C LEU A 314 -3.81 16.70 3.63
N ALA A 315 -4.47 17.82 3.32
CA ALA A 315 -5.11 18.05 2.02
C ALA A 315 -4.08 18.11 0.87
N ILE A 316 -2.95 18.79 1.09
CA ILE A 316 -1.83 18.86 0.14
C ILE A 316 -1.19 17.47 -0.07
N GLY A 317 -0.88 16.76 1.02
CA GLY A 317 -0.21 15.47 0.94
C GLY A 317 -1.07 14.38 0.30
N SER A 318 -2.32 14.23 0.73
CA SER A 318 -3.26 13.29 0.10
C SER A 318 -3.56 13.66 -1.36
N GLY A 319 -3.60 14.95 -1.69
CA GLY A 319 -3.75 15.44 -3.06
C GLY A 319 -2.56 15.11 -3.97
N GLY A 320 -1.32 15.18 -3.45
CA GLY A 320 -0.13 14.76 -4.20
C GLY A 320 -0.06 13.25 -4.41
N ILE A 321 -0.40 12.45 -3.39
CA ILE A 321 -0.19 11.00 -3.39
C ILE A 321 -1.21 10.27 -4.29
N ARG A 322 -2.51 10.52 -4.09
CA ARG A 322 -3.61 9.75 -4.71
C ARG A 322 -3.55 9.63 -6.24
N PRO A 323 -3.36 10.70 -7.04
CA PRO A 323 -3.29 10.57 -8.50
C PRO A 323 -1.97 9.95 -8.97
N CYS A 324 -0.88 10.12 -8.19
CA CYS A 324 0.45 9.67 -8.60
C CYS A 324 0.70 8.19 -8.32
N ASN A 325 0.19 7.64 -7.21
CA ASN A 325 0.67 6.35 -6.70
C ASN A 325 0.26 5.16 -7.58
N ILE A 326 -1.04 5.06 -7.94
CA ILE A 326 -1.54 4.01 -8.86
C ILE A 326 -0.85 4.11 -10.22
N ALA A 327 -0.72 5.33 -10.76
CA ALA A 327 -0.08 5.57 -12.05
C ALA A 327 1.42 5.19 -12.02
N PHE A 328 2.12 5.49 -10.91
CA PHE A 328 3.52 5.13 -10.72
C PHE A 328 3.73 3.62 -10.56
N GLY A 329 2.83 2.93 -9.85
CA GLY A 329 2.83 1.47 -9.73
C GLY A 329 2.57 0.78 -11.08
N ALA A 330 1.61 1.27 -11.85
CA ALA A 330 1.35 0.80 -13.21
C ALA A 330 2.55 1.06 -14.17
N ASP A 331 3.25 2.18 -14.00
CA ASP A 331 4.44 2.52 -14.77
C ASP A 331 5.62 1.55 -14.62
N GLN A 332 5.61 0.67 -13.59
CA GLN A 332 6.66 -0.34 -13.35
C GLN A 332 6.55 -1.57 -14.26
N PHE A 333 5.43 -1.77 -14.97
CA PHE A 333 5.20 -2.93 -15.82
C PHE A 333 5.29 -2.58 -17.32
N ASP A 334 6.01 -3.39 -18.10
CA ASP A 334 6.09 -3.18 -19.56
C ASP A 334 4.87 -3.74 -20.29
N THR A 335 3.93 -2.85 -20.61
CA THR A 335 2.70 -3.14 -21.36
C THR A 335 2.94 -3.53 -22.83
N ARG A 336 4.17 -3.44 -23.35
CA ARG A 336 4.51 -3.93 -24.70
C ARG A 336 4.61 -5.46 -24.74
N THR A 337 4.88 -6.11 -23.62
CA THR A 337 4.97 -7.59 -23.53
C THR A 337 3.65 -8.20 -23.02
N PRO A 338 3.27 -9.41 -23.48
CA PRO A 338 2.10 -10.10 -22.93
C PRO A 338 2.28 -10.44 -21.44
N LYS A 339 3.50 -10.82 -21.02
CA LYS A 339 3.84 -11.09 -19.62
C LYS A 339 3.60 -9.86 -18.72
N GLY A 340 4.05 -8.68 -19.16
CA GLY A 340 3.88 -7.43 -18.41
C GLY A 340 2.42 -6.99 -18.29
N LYS A 341 1.57 -7.24 -19.31
CA LYS A 341 0.12 -7.00 -19.22
C LYS A 341 -0.54 -7.85 -18.15
N THR A 342 -0.31 -9.17 -18.14
CA THR A 342 -0.87 -10.06 -17.12
C THR A 342 -0.37 -9.74 -15.70
N GLN A 343 0.89 -9.31 -15.57
CA GLN A 343 1.42 -8.83 -14.29
C GLN A 343 0.77 -7.52 -13.83
N LEU A 344 0.49 -6.59 -14.75
CA LEU A 344 -0.22 -5.34 -14.45
C LEU A 344 -1.68 -5.59 -14.01
N GLU A 345 -2.39 -6.52 -14.66
CA GLU A 345 -3.73 -6.94 -14.24
C GLU A 345 -3.72 -7.56 -12.83
N SER A 346 -2.75 -8.44 -12.55
CA SER A 346 -2.55 -9.01 -11.21
C SER A 346 -2.23 -7.93 -10.17
N PHE A 347 -1.41 -6.94 -10.51
CA PHE A 347 -1.12 -5.78 -9.66
C PHE A 347 -2.41 -4.99 -9.31
N PHE A 348 -3.25 -4.67 -10.29
CA PHE A 348 -4.53 -4.00 -10.03
C PHE A 348 -5.45 -4.82 -9.12
N ASN A 349 -5.61 -6.12 -9.37
CA ASN A 349 -6.43 -7.00 -8.54
C ASN A 349 -5.95 -7.01 -7.07
N TRP A 350 -4.64 -7.12 -6.83
CA TRP A 350 -4.06 -7.04 -5.50
C TRP A 350 -4.18 -5.65 -4.87
N TRP A 351 -4.07 -4.58 -5.66
CA TRP A 351 -4.26 -3.21 -5.20
C TRP A 351 -5.69 -2.99 -4.67
N TYR A 352 -6.72 -3.38 -5.44
CA TYR A 352 -8.12 -3.27 -5.01
C TYR A 352 -8.42 -4.13 -3.77
N PHE A 353 -7.89 -5.35 -3.72
CA PHE A 353 -8.07 -6.25 -2.56
C PHE A 353 -7.43 -5.68 -1.29
N SER A 354 -6.14 -5.30 -1.35
CA SER A 354 -5.41 -4.74 -0.21
C SER A 354 -6.01 -3.41 0.28
N PHE A 355 -6.42 -2.53 -0.63
CA PHE A 355 -7.17 -1.32 -0.32
C PHE A 355 -8.48 -1.63 0.44
N THR A 356 -9.24 -2.61 -0.01
CA THR A 356 -10.51 -3.01 0.63
C THR A 356 -10.29 -3.55 2.04
N VAL A 357 -9.28 -4.40 2.25
CA VAL A 357 -8.93 -4.92 3.59
C VAL A 357 -8.45 -3.80 4.51
N ALA A 358 -7.58 -2.91 4.03
CA ALA A 358 -7.11 -1.76 4.79
C ALA A 358 -8.28 -0.82 5.17
N LEU A 359 -9.23 -0.60 4.26
CA LEU A 359 -10.43 0.18 4.51
C LEU A 359 -11.29 -0.42 5.63
N VAL A 360 -11.53 -1.74 5.61
CA VAL A 360 -12.28 -2.42 6.69
C VAL A 360 -11.58 -2.26 8.04
N ILE A 361 -10.25 -2.43 8.11
CA ILE A 361 -9.47 -2.25 9.34
C ILE A 361 -9.50 -0.79 9.81
N ALA A 362 -9.36 0.18 8.90
CA ALA A 362 -9.43 1.61 9.18
C ALA A 362 -10.77 2.00 9.82
N LEU A 363 -11.88 1.57 9.21
CA LEU A 363 -13.25 1.92 9.62
C LEU A 363 -13.74 1.18 10.87
N THR A 364 -13.09 0.07 11.25
CA THR A 364 -13.47 -0.73 12.43
C THR A 364 -12.47 -0.54 13.57
N VAL A 365 -11.26 -1.09 13.44
CA VAL A 365 -10.27 -1.16 14.52
C VAL A 365 -9.72 0.22 14.87
N VAL A 366 -9.33 1.02 13.88
CA VAL A 366 -8.71 2.34 14.16
C VAL A 366 -9.76 3.32 14.66
N VAL A 367 -10.95 3.37 14.07
CA VAL A 367 -12.09 4.15 14.59
C VAL A 367 -12.45 3.73 16.02
N TYR A 368 -12.46 2.43 16.33
CA TYR A 368 -12.68 1.95 17.70
C TYR A 368 -11.62 2.46 18.68
N ILE A 369 -10.33 2.39 18.32
CA ILE A 369 -9.23 2.90 19.16
C ILE A 369 -9.35 4.41 19.37
N GLN A 370 -9.60 5.18 18.32
CA GLN A 370 -9.79 6.63 18.38
C GLN A 370 -10.99 7.02 19.29
N THR A 371 -12.12 6.31 19.18
CA THR A 371 -13.36 6.63 19.92
C THR A 371 -13.40 6.10 21.35
N ASN A 372 -12.89 4.89 21.62
CA ASN A 372 -13.06 4.18 22.89
C ASN A 372 -11.77 4.07 23.73
N VAL A 373 -10.59 4.27 23.14
CA VAL A 373 -9.30 4.09 23.85
C VAL A 373 -8.57 5.42 24.01
N SER A 374 -8.14 6.05 22.91
CA SER A 374 -7.46 7.34 22.92
C SER A 374 -7.33 7.92 21.51
N TRP A 375 -7.73 9.17 21.34
CA TRP A 375 -7.52 9.95 20.13
C TRP A 375 -6.05 10.02 19.72
N VAL A 376 -5.13 10.22 20.67
CA VAL A 376 -3.68 10.34 20.39
C VAL A 376 -3.14 9.03 19.81
N ILE A 377 -3.46 7.88 20.43
CA ILE A 377 -3.05 6.56 19.91
C ILE A 377 -3.70 6.31 18.54
N GLY A 378 -4.96 6.70 18.40
CA GLY A 378 -5.74 6.56 17.18
C GLY A 378 -5.33 7.46 16.01
N PHE A 379 -4.55 8.52 16.22
CA PHE A 379 -3.88 9.29 15.16
C PHE A 379 -2.43 8.83 14.95
N VAL A 380 -1.71 8.47 16.02
CA VAL A 380 -0.34 7.92 15.92
C VAL A 380 -0.30 6.64 15.07
N ILE A 381 -1.33 5.78 15.09
CA ILE A 381 -1.39 4.59 14.23
C ILE A 381 -1.36 4.98 12.72
N PRO A 382 -2.32 5.77 12.19
CA PRO A 382 -2.21 6.44 10.89
C PRO A 382 -0.84 7.02 10.56
N THR A 383 -0.31 7.89 11.42
CA THR A 383 0.93 8.63 11.17
C THR A 383 2.15 7.70 11.10
N ALA A 384 2.26 6.72 12.00
CA ALA A 384 3.33 5.73 12.00
C ALA A 384 3.26 4.79 10.78
N CYS A 385 2.04 4.42 10.36
CA CYS A 385 1.81 3.66 9.14
C CYS A 385 2.29 4.45 7.90
N LEU A 386 1.87 5.71 7.73
CA LEU A 386 2.31 6.55 6.61
C LEU A 386 3.84 6.79 6.62
N PHE A 387 4.43 6.97 7.80
CA PHE A 387 5.88 7.11 7.97
C PHE A 387 6.61 5.86 7.47
N LEU A 388 6.21 4.68 7.93
CA LEU A 388 6.76 3.40 7.49
C LEU A 388 6.65 3.23 5.97
N SER A 389 5.48 3.53 5.41
CA SER A 389 5.22 3.53 3.96
C SER A 389 6.21 4.40 3.17
N THR A 390 6.44 5.62 3.66
CA THR A 390 7.31 6.61 3.01
C THR A 390 8.78 6.17 3.10
N VAL A 391 9.19 5.61 4.24
CA VAL A 391 10.54 5.03 4.41
C VAL A 391 10.77 3.87 3.44
N ILE A 392 9.79 2.98 3.26
CA ILE A 392 9.92 1.86 2.32
C ILE A 392 9.97 2.36 0.87
N PHE A 393 9.12 3.33 0.51
CA PHE A 393 9.13 3.97 -0.81
C PHE A 393 10.49 4.61 -1.13
N LEU A 394 11.09 5.31 -0.15
CA LEU A 394 12.43 5.90 -0.30
C LEU A 394 13.52 4.84 -0.42
N ILE A 395 13.41 3.72 0.30
CA ILE A 395 14.34 2.59 0.16
C ILE A 395 14.25 1.97 -1.24
N GLY A 396 13.06 1.90 -1.82
CA GLY A 396 12.81 1.36 -3.16
C GLY A 396 13.29 2.22 -4.33
N HIS A 397 13.70 3.48 -4.10
CA HIS A 397 14.08 4.45 -5.14
C HIS A 397 14.96 3.89 -6.28
N HIS A 398 16.02 3.13 -5.94
CA HIS A 398 16.95 2.56 -6.93
C HIS A 398 16.40 1.39 -7.76
N THR A 399 15.23 0.85 -7.39
CA THR A 399 14.56 -0.24 -8.13
C THR A 399 13.44 0.25 -9.03
N TYR A 400 13.05 1.52 -8.94
CA TYR A 400 11.90 2.05 -9.67
C TYR A 400 12.25 2.52 -11.07
N ILE A 401 11.37 2.18 -12.03
CA ILE A 401 11.37 2.74 -13.37
C ILE A 401 10.78 4.14 -13.30
N ILE A 402 11.66 5.15 -13.27
CA ILE A 402 11.29 6.57 -13.25
C ILE A 402 11.10 7.06 -14.69
N LYS A 403 9.85 7.11 -15.15
CA LYS A 403 9.52 7.70 -16.46
C LYS A 403 9.73 9.22 -16.44
N LYS A 404 10.28 9.76 -17.54
CA LYS A 404 10.46 11.21 -17.73
C LYS A 404 9.09 11.91 -17.84
N PRO A 405 8.94 13.16 -17.34
CA PRO A 405 7.69 13.92 -17.50
C PRO A 405 7.31 14.07 -18.98
N GLN A 406 6.09 13.68 -19.34
CA GLN A 406 5.60 13.74 -20.73
C GLN A 406 4.75 14.99 -21.02
N GLY A 407 4.63 15.90 -20.05
CA GLY A 407 3.74 17.07 -20.11
C GLY A 407 2.33 16.74 -19.60
N SER A 408 1.51 17.79 -19.44
CA SER A 408 0.17 17.67 -18.85
C SER A 408 -0.93 18.06 -19.83
N VAL A 409 -1.98 17.24 -19.89
CA VAL A 409 -3.19 17.49 -20.69
C VAL A 409 -3.82 18.85 -20.37
N PHE A 410 -3.78 19.31 -19.11
CA PHE A 410 -4.30 20.63 -18.72
C PHE A 410 -3.55 21.79 -19.39
N VAL A 411 -2.24 21.65 -19.57
CA VAL A 411 -1.43 22.65 -20.28
C VAL A 411 -1.78 22.66 -21.77
N ASP A 412 -2.07 21.49 -22.36
CA ASP A 412 -2.48 21.39 -23.76
C ASP A 412 -3.91 21.93 -24.00
N VAL A 413 -4.84 21.69 -23.07
CA VAL A 413 -6.14 22.37 -23.04
C VAL A 413 -5.97 23.89 -23.00
N ALA A 414 -5.10 24.40 -22.10
CA ALA A 414 -4.84 25.84 -21.99
C ALA A 414 -4.23 26.43 -23.27
N LYS A 415 -3.29 25.71 -23.93
CA LYS A 415 -2.74 26.09 -25.24
C LYS A 415 -3.82 26.18 -26.31
N VAL A 416 -4.64 25.13 -26.47
CA VAL A 416 -5.70 25.07 -27.49
C VAL A 416 -6.72 26.18 -27.29
N VAL A 417 -7.20 26.41 -26.05
CA VAL A 417 -8.12 27.51 -25.74
C VAL A 417 -7.46 28.86 -26.07
N THR A 418 -6.21 29.08 -25.65
CA THR A 418 -5.48 30.33 -25.91
C THR A 418 -5.30 30.58 -27.41
N ALA A 419 -4.90 29.57 -28.18
CA ALA A 419 -4.71 29.65 -29.63
C ALA A 419 -6.05 29.88 -30.36
N ALA A 420 -7.11 29.16 -30.00
CA ALA A 420 -8.46 29.36 -30.55
C ALA A 420 -9.00 30.76 -30.25
N CYS A 421 -8.81 31.27 -29.04
CA CYS A 421 -9.18 32.64 -28.66
C CYS A 421 -8.39 33.70 -29.45
N ARG A 422 -7.07 33.53 -29.61
CA ARG A 422 -6.22 34.42 -30.41
C ARG A 422 -6.63 34.42 -31.89
N LYS A 423 -6.95 33.26 -32.47
CA LYS A 423 -7.39 33.11 -33.86
C LYS A 423 -8.91 33.27 -34.06
N ARG A 424 -9.67 33.65 -33.01
CA ARG A 424 -11.16 33.74 -33.02
C ARG A 424 -11.73 34.56 -34.18
N LYS A 425 -11.08 35.66 -34.56
CA LYS A 425 -11.50 36.57 -35.64
C LYS A 425 -11.27 36.02 -37.06
N GLN A 426 -10.50 34.95 -37.24
CA GLN A 426 -10.26 34.37 -38.57
C GLN A 426 -11.45 33.55 -39.04
N LYS A 427 -11.80 33.65 -40.32
CA LYS A 427 -12.85 32.83 -40.94
C LYS A 427 -12.29 31.46 -41.33
N VAL A 428 -13.00 30.42 -40.90
CA VAL A 428 -12.86 29.05 -41.42
C VAL A 428 -13.90 28.96 -42.53
N ASN A 429 -13.47 28.85 -43.79
CA ASN A 429 -14.37 28.80 -44.94
C ASN A 429 -14.59 27.33 -45.35
N ASP A 430 -15.86 26.93 -45.53
CA ASP A 430 -16.27 25.60 -46.01
C ASP A 430 -16.14 25.45 -47.54
N GLY A 431 -15.04 25.95 -48.12
CA GLY A 431 -14.78 25.88 -49.56
C GLY A 431 -14.17 24.54 -49.96
N GLN A 432 -14.76 23.87 -50.95
CA GLN A 432 -14.39 22.52 -51.40
C GLN A 432 -13.16 22.49 -52.35
N ASP A 433 -12.44 23.60 -52.48
CA ASP A 433 -11.23 23.71 -53.32
C ASP A 433 -9.95 23.48 -52.50
N SER A 434 -9.22 22.45 -52.91
CA SER A 434 -8.15 21.84 -52.12
C SER A 434 -6.77 22.44 -52.44
N ALA A 435 -6.44 23.58 -51.81
CA ALA A 435 -5.05 24.06 -51.70
C ALA A 435 -4.85 24.96 -50.46
N GLU A 436 -3.95 24.57 -49.57
CA GLU A 436 -3.32 25.39 -48.52
C GLU A 436 -4.21 26.27 -47.59
N LYS A 437 -5.04 25.61 -46.78
CA LYS A 437 -5.02 25.88 -45.33
C LYS A 437 -4.83 24.59 -44.56
N SER A 438 -3.58 24.11 -44.58
CA SER A 438 -3.20 22.90 -43.87
C SER A 438 -3.44 23.08 -42.37
N PHE A 439 -4.25 22.20 -41.78
CA PHE A 439 -4.29 22.07 -40.32
C PHE A 439 -2.98 21.45 -39.87
N TYR A 440 -2.40 21.97 -38.80
CA TYR A 440 -1.13 21.48 -38.28
C TYR A 440 -1.29 20.08 -37.69
N ASP A 441 -0.89 19.05 -38.45
CA ASP A 441 -0.81 17.65 -38.04
C ASP A 441 0.64 17.16 -38.15
N PRO A 442 1.50 17.49 -37.17
CA PRO A 442 2.89 17.03 -37.17
C PRO A 442 2.95 15.50 -37.04
N PRO A 443 3.94 14.83 -37.66
CA PRO A 443 4.18 13.42 -37.40
C PRO A 443 4.46 13.20 -35.89
N PRO A 444 4.02 12.07 -35.31
CA PRO A 444 4.24 11.77 -33.90
C PRO A 444 5.75 11.77 -33.60
N SER A 445 6.14 12.32 -32.45
CA SER A 445 7.54 12.28 -32.02
C SER A 445 7.99 10.82 -31.83
N PRO A 446 9.26 10.44 -32.10
CA PRO A 446 9.75 9.06 -31.97
C PRO A 446 9.52 8.42 -30.58
N LEU A 447 9.42 9.24 -29.54
CA LEU A 447 9.09 8.78 -28.18
C LEU A 447 7.61 8.33 -28.04
N LEU A 448 6.68 8.95 -28.77
CA LEU A 448 5.25 8.59 -28.78
C LEU A 448 4.98 7.33 -29.61
N GLU A 449 5.74 7.17 -30.70
CA GLU A 449 5.72 6.00 -31.60
C GLU A 449 5.99 4.67 -30.85
N SER A 450 6.63 4.77 -29.69
CA SER A 450 6.93 3.63 -28.80
C SER A 450 5.80 3.21 -27.85
N TYR A 451 4.76 4.04 -27.67
CA TYR A 451 3.69 3.82 -26.69
C TYR A 451 2.28 3.80 -27.29
N SER A 452 2.04 4.49 -28.40
CA SER A 452 0.73 4.53 -29.05
C SER A 452 0.70 3.65 -30.29
N GLN A 453 -0.03 2.53 -30.25
CA GLN A 453 -0.53 1.93 -31.49
C GLN A 453 -1.35 2.98 -32.23
N ASN A 454 -1.08 3.15 -33.54
CA ASN A 454 -1.53 4.27 -34.34
C ASN A 454 -3.06 4.39 -34.46
N VAL A 455 -3.69 5.11 -33.52
CA VAL A 455 -5.08 5.55 -33.60
C VAL A 455 -5.09 7.08 -33.58
N LYS A 456 -4.90 7.70 -34.75
CA LYS A 456 -5.20 9.13 -34.93
C LYS A 456 -6.69 9.34 -34.67
N LEU A 457 -7.04 10.38 -33.91
CA LEU A 457 -8.43 10.73 -33.66
C LEU A 457 -9.07 11.23 -34.97
N PRO A 458 -10.28 10.77 -35.33
CA PRO A 458 -10.99 11.27 -36.48
C PRO A 458 -11.41 12.73 -36.23
N HIS A 459 -11.26 13.59 -37.24
CA HIS A 459 -11.64 14.99 -37.13
C HIS A 459 -13.17 15.14 -36.98
N THR A 460 -13.63 15.92 -36.00
CA THR A 460 -15.06 16.06 -35.70
C THR A 460 -15.59 17.49 -35.95
N VAL A 461 -16.80 17.59 -36.52
CA VAL A 461 -17.43 18.88 -36.86
C VAL A 461 -18.04 19.58 -35.61
N LYS A 462 -17.97 18.98 -34.42
CA LYS A 462 -18.43 19.59 -33.16
C LYS A 462 -17.38 20.58 -32.64
N PHE A 463 -17.83 21.66 -32.02
CA PHE A 463 -16.97 22.73 -31.47
C PHE A 463 -15.97 23.34 -32.48
N ARG A 464 -16.42 23.65 -33.72
CA ARG A 464 -15.59 24.21 -34.83
C ARG A 464 -14.79 25.48 -34.49
N CYS A 465 -15.13 26.17 -33.40
CA CYS A 465 -14.36 27.31 -32.92
C CYS A 465 -12.96 26.93 -32.40
N LEU A 466 -12.77 25.68 -31.96
CA LEU A 466 -11.49 25.17 -31.46
C LEU A 466 -10.52 24.78 -32.59
N ASP A 467 -11.03 24.40 -33.76
CA ASP A 467 -10.20 24.07 -34.95
C ASP A 467 -9.33 25.24 -35.41
N LYS A 468 -9.74 26.47 -35.06
CA LYS A 468 -8.93 27.68 -35.25
C LYS A 468 -7.58 27.63 -34.54
N ALA A 469 -7.39 26.80 -33.51
CA ALA A 469 -6.11 26.60 -32.83
C ALA A 469 -5.08 25.81 -33.67
N ALA A 470 -5.56 24.94 -34.56
CA ALA A 470 -4.71 24.11 -35.45
C ALA A 470 -4.55 24.69 -36.86
N LEU A 471 -5.28 25.77 -37.19
CA LEU A 471 -5.18 26.44 -38.47
C LEU A 471 -3.87 27.21 -38.59
N ILE A 472 -3.04 26.88 -39.57
CA ILE A 472 -1.83 27.66 -39.91
C ILE A 472 -2.27 28.99 -40.51
N THR A 473 -1.79 30.11 -39.96
CA THR A 473 -2.12 31.46 -40.46
C THR A 473 -0.97 32.05 -41.26
N ASP A 474 0.24 32.03 -40.68
CA ASP A 474 1.45 32.60 -41.28
C ASP A 474 2.48 31.49 -41.42
N SER A 475 3.21 31.44 -42.54
CA SER A 475 4.29 30.45 -42.75
C SER A 475 5.43 30.56 -41.73
N ILE A 476 5.55 31.71 -41.05
CA ILE A 476 6.51 31.99 -39.97
C ILE A 476 6.12 31.28 -38.64
N GLU A 477 4.91 30.72 -38.53
CA GLU A 477 4.48 29.93 -37.36
C GLU A 477 5.17 28.55 -37.27
N LEU A 478 5.81 28.10 -38.36
CA LEU A 478 6.61 26.88 -38.43
C LEU A 478 8.11 27.19 -38.43
N ASP A 479 8.88 26.31 -37.81
CA ASP A 479 10.34 26.24 -37.92
C ASP A 479 10.75 25.47 -39.20
N SER A 480 12.02 25.58 -39.57
CA SER A 480 12.69 24.87 -40.67
C SER A 480 12.46 23.35 -40.72
N GLN A 481 12.12 22.74 -39.57
CA GLN A 481 11.79 21.32 -39.42
C GLN A 481 10.28 21.01 -39.48
N GLY A 482 9.45 21.96 -39.92
CA GLY A 482 7.99 21.80 -40.00
C GLY A 482 7.28 21.71 -38.63
N LYS A 483 7.94 22.12 -37.54
CA LYS A 483 7.37 22.12 -36.18
C LYS A 483 6.88 23.52 -35.78
N ALA A 484 5.81 23.59 -34.99
CA ALA A 484 5.30 24.85 -34.47
C ALA A 484 6.35 25.60 -33.63
N LYS A 485 6.67 26.84 -34.04
CA LYS A 485 7.62 27.72 -33.36
C LYS A 485 7.10 28.21 -32.00
N ASN A 486 5.77 28.22 -31.81
CA ASN A 486 5.14 28.53 -30.53
C ASN A 486 3.84 27.73 -30.32
N ASN A 487 3.91 26.74 -29.43
CA ASN A 487 2.81 25.85 -29.07
C ASN A 487 1.61 26.55 -28.37
N TRP A 488 1.72 27.83 -28.00
CA TRP A 488 0.61 28.67 -27.49
C TRP A 488 -0.08 29.51 -28.58
N ARG A 489 0.34 29.35 -29.84
CA ARG A 489 -0.23 30.07 -31.00
C ARG A 489 -0.67 29.09 -32.11
N LEU A 490 0.00 27.94 -32.24
CA LEU A 490 -0.36 26.87 -33.16
C LEU A 490 -0.31 25.53 -32.39
N CYS A 491 -1.44 24.82 -32.32
CA CYS A 491 -1.59 23.51 -31.66
C CYS A 491 -1.83 22.41 -32.69
N SER A 492 -1.57 21.14 -32.37
CA SER A 492 -1.86 20.06 -33.31
C SER A 492 -3.36 19.77 -33.41
N ILE A 493 -3.83 19.27 -34.57
CA ILE A 493 -5.23 18.86 -34.72
C ILE A 493 -5.62 17.76 -33.72
N GLN A 494 -4.68 16.88 -33.36
CA GLN A 494 -4.88 15.84 -32.34
C GLN A 494 -5.13 16.44 -30.94
N GLN A 495 -4.40 17.51 -30.54
CA GLN A 495 -4.66 18.22 -29.28
C GLN A 495 -6.04 18.91 -29.28
N VAL A 496 -6.48 19.40 -30.44
CA VAL A 496 -7.82 19.99 -30.59
C VAL A 496 -8.92 18.94 -30.41
N GLU A 497 -8.84 17.79 -31.08
CA GLU A 497 -9.82 16.71 -30.93
C GLU A 497 -9.84 16.13 -29.51
N GLN A 498 -8.69 16.03 -28.82
CA GLN A 498 -8.63 15.66 -27.41
C GLN A 498 -9.45 16.60 -26.51
N LEU A 499 -9.35 17.92 -26.70
CA LEU A 499 -10.18 18.88 -25.96
C LEU A 499 -11.67 18.77 -26.35
N LYS A 500 -12.00 18.55 -27.63
CA LYS A 500 -13.40 18.36 -28.05
C LYS A 500 -14.05 17.15 -27.36
N MET A 501 -13.33 16.04 -27.25
CA MET A 501 -13.80 14.85 -26.51
C MET A 501 -14.00 15.16 -25.03
N LEU A 502 -13.04 15.85 -24.40
CA LEU A 502 -13.12 16.26 -22.99
C LEU A 502 -14.35 17.14 -22.73
N LEU A 503 -14.62 18.13 -23.59
CA LEU A 503 -15.84 18.96 -23.53
C LEU A 503 -17.11 18.14 -23.74
N GLY A 504 -17.07 17.09 -24.56
CA GLY A 504 -18.18 16.15 -24.73
C GLY A 504 -18.50 15.33 -23.47
N MET A 505 -17.53 15.13 -22.58
CA MET A 505 -17.71 14.40 -21.31
C MET A 505 -18.19 15.28 -20.15
N VAL A 506 -18.04 16.61 -20.25
CA VAL A 506 -18.43 17.56 -19.18
C VAL A 506 -19.89 17.39 -18.70
N PRO A 507 -20.91 17.20 -19.56
CA PRO A 507 -22.29 17.03 -19.09
C PRO A 507 -22.47 15.78 -18.19
N VAL A 508 -21.79 14.69 -18.51
CA VAL A 508 -21.82 13.44 -17.71
C VAL A 508 -21.12 13.65 -16.37
N TRP A 509 -20.01 14.40 -16.37
CA TRP A 509 -19.32 14.76 -15.13
C TRP A 509 -20.19 15.64 -14.21
N ILE A 510 -20.91 16.61 -14.79
CA ILE A 510 -21.83 17.48 -14.03
C ILE A 510 -22.96 16.67 -13.37
N THR A 511 -23.56 15.70 -14.06
CA THR A 511 -24.63 14.87 -13.44
C THR A 511 -24.11 14.02 -12.28
N GLY A 512 -22.84 13.61 -12.31
CA GLY A 512 -22.19 12.90 -11.21
C GLY A 512 -22.08 13.69 -9.90
N ILE A 513 -22.07 15.04 -9.95
CA ILE A 513 -21.94 15.89 -8.75
C ILE A 513 -23.05 15.62 -7.74
N VAL A 514 -24.29 15.37 -8.20
CA VAL A 514 -25.44 15.10 -7.32
C VAL A 514 -25.25 13.81 -6.53
N CYS A 515 -24.70 12.75 -7.15
CA CYS A 515 -24.38 11.51 -6.45
C CYS A 515 -23.28 11.70 -5.40
N PHE A 516 -22.20 12.44 -5.73
CA PHE A 516 -21.13 12.70 -4.77
C PHE A 516 -21.59 13.56 -3.58
N LEU A 517 -22.47 14.55 -3.79
CA LEU A 517 -23.09 15.32 -2.71
C LEU A 517 -23.90 14.42 -1.75
N ALA A 518 -24.65 13.44 -2.27
CA ALA A 518 -25.39 12.49 -1.45
C ALA A 518 -24.45 11.56 -0.65
N MET A 519 -23.35 11.11 -1.24
CA MET A 519 -22.37 10.23 -0.57
C MET A 519 -21.61 10.95 0.57
N ASP A 520 -21.18 12.21 0.39
CA ASP A 520 -20.41 12.94 1.41
C ASP A 520 -21.24 13.22 2.69
N GLN A 521 -22.57 13.38 2.56
CA GLN A 521 -23.47 13.56 3.71
C GLN A 521 -23.48 12.37 4.68
N GLN A 522 -23.16 11.15 4.23
CA GLN A 522 -23.12 9.97 5.10
C GLN A 522 -22.00 10.07 6.15
N ASN A 523 -20.87 10.68 5.81
CA ASN A 523 -19.71 10.87 6.71
C ASN A 523 -19.88 12.03 7.71
N THR A 524 -20.93 12.85 7.55
CA THR A 524 -21.21 14.01 8.40
C THR A 524 -22.56 13.85 9.10
N ILE A 525 -23.66 14.05 8.37
CA ILE A 525 -25.04 13.98 8.89
C ILE A 525 -25.36 12.57 9.38
N GLY A 526 -24.97 11.53 8.64
CA GLY A 526 -25.18 10.13 9.04
C GLY A 526 -24.54 9.79 10.38
N ILE A 527 -23.30 10.22 10.60
CA ILE A 527 -22.60 10.05 11.90
C ILE A 527 -23.29 10.86 13.01
N LEU A 528 -23.72 12.10 12.72
CA LEU A 528 -24.43 12.92 13.70
C LEU A 528 -25.76 12.31 14.15
N GLN A 529 -26.50 11.69 13.23
CA GLN A 529 -27.73 10.92 13.51
C GLN A 529 -27.43 9.65 14.31
N ALA A 530 -26.41 8.88 13.93
CA ALA A 530 -26.01 7.68 14.67
C ALA A 530 -25.69 8.00 16.15
N ILE A 531 -24.93 9.07 16.42
CA ILE A 531 -24.62 9.56 17.77
C ILE A 531 -25.89 9.93 18.57
N GLN A 532 -26.95 10.41 17.91
CA GLN A 532 -28.22 10.68 18.58
C GLN A 532 -28.97 9.38 18.90
N MET A 533 -28.94 8.38 18.02
CA MET A 533 -29.59 7.08 18.21
C MET A 533 -28.92 6.23 19.30
N THR A 534 -27.61 6.33 19.52
CA THR A 534 -26.91 5.53 20.55
C THR A 534 -27.07 6.06 21.98
N LYS A 535 -27.64 7.26 22.17
CA LYS A 535 -27.93 7.76 23.52
C LYS A 535 -29.11 6.97 24.10
N PRO A 536 -28.96 6.30 25.26
CA PRO A 536 -30.11 5.63 25.88
C PRO A 536 -31.19 6.67 26.16
N TYR A 537 -32.41 6.35 25.73
CA TYR A 537 -33.58 7.20 25.91
C TYR A 537 -33.83 7.38 27.41
N LYS A 538 -33.35 8.48 28.00
CA LYS A 538 -33.73 8.86 29.37
C LYS A 538 -35.20 9.25 29.34
N ILE A 539 -36.07 8.26 29.52
CA ILE A 539 -37.46 8.50 29.90
C ILE A 539 -37.40 9.29 31.21
N SER A 540 -37.74 10.57 31.15
CA SER A 540 -37.88 11.38 32.35
C SER A 540 -39.18 10.96 33.04
N THR A 541 -39.10 9.94 33.89
CA THR A 541 -40.13 9.66 34.89
C THR A 541 -40.10 10.77 35.95
N SER A 542 -40.60 11.94 35.57
CA SER A 542 -40.90 13.04 36.48
C SER A 542 -42.12 12.70 37.32
N HIS A 543 -41.98 11.74 38.23
CA HIS A 543 -42.83 11.69 39.41
C HIS A 543 -42.39 12.82 40.32
N GLN A 544 -43.15 13.92 40.31
CA GLN A 544 -43.04 14.94 41.35
C GLN A 544 -43.50 14.34 42.69
N PRO A 545 -42.71 14.46 43.76
CA PRO A 545 -43.16 14.07 45.09
C PRO A 545 -44.02 15.19 45.72
N GLY A 546 -45.35 15.03 45.62
CA GLY A 546 -46.33 15.50 46.61
C GLY A 546 -46.68 16.99 46.72
N SER A 547 -47.98 17.28 46.75
CA SER A 547 -48.55 18.42 47.48
C SER A 547 -50.04 18.20 47.78
N ALA A 548 -50.38 18.13 49.07
CA ALA A 548 -51.72 18.05 49.68
C ALA A 548 -52.59 16.83 49.30
#